data_AF-A0A8C6RKG2-F1
#
_entry.id   AF-A0A8C6RKG2-F1
#
_cell.length_a   1.000
_cell.length_b   1.000
_cell.length_c   1.000
_cell.angle_alpha   90.00
_cell.angle_beta   90.00
_cell.angle_gamma   90.00
#
_symmetry.space_group_name_H-M   'P 1'
#
loop_
_entity.id
_entity.type
_entity.pdbx_description
1 polymer ?
#
loop_
_entity_poly.entity_id
_entity_poly.type
_entity_poly.pdbx_seq_one_letter_code
_entity_poly.pdbx_strand_id
1 'polypeptide(L)' 'MSLSLSGLLFFLMTSLPSGNCTFGNRGVDLRTCNAIEGVCFFGCKPGWTWIAFCNNLMSCCRREKTLIPPQANVI' A
#
# COMPACT_ATOMS: atom_id res chain seq x y z
N MET A 1 -20.55 -30.25 -10.06
CA MET A 1 -19.34 -29.89 -9.26
C MET A 1 -18.62 -28.69 -9.89
N SER A 2 -19.29 -27.53 -9.97
CA SER A 2 -18.72 -26.31 -10.58
C SER A 2 -18.56 -25.15 -9.58
N LEU A 3 -19.17 -25.28 -8.38
CA LEU A 3 -19.12 -24.27 -7.31
C LEU A 3 -17.74 -24.19 -6.62
N SER A 4 -16.94 -25.26 -6.66
CA SER A 4 -15.61 -25.29 -6.02
C SER A 4 -14.63 -24.34 -6.71
N LEU A 5 -14.70 -24.20 -8.04
CA LEU A 5 -13.75 -23.36 -8.78
C LEU A 5 -14.01 -21.86 -8.53
N SER A 6 -15.29 -21.45 -8.47
CA SER A 6 -15.66 -20.06 -8.19
C SER A 6 -15.27 -19.67 -6.76
N GLY A 7 -15.54 -20.52 -5.77
CA GLY A 7 -15.09 -20.29 -4.39
C GLY A 7 -13.57 -20.22 -4.25
N LEU A 8 -12.84 -21.10 -4.93
CA LEU A 8 -11.37 -21.11 -4.92
C LEU A 8 -10.79 -19.83 -5.53
N LEU A 9 -11.39 -19.30 -6.60
CA LEU A 9 -10.96 -18.05 -7.23
C LEU A 9 -11.20 -16.82 -6.33
N PHE A 10 -12.31 -16.80 -5.57
CA PHE A 10 -12.53 -15.76 -4.56
C PHE A 10 -11.50 -15.82 -3.44
N PHE A 11 -11.22 -17.02 -2.90
CA PHE A 11 -10.16 -17.19 -1.92
C PHE A 11 -8.80 -16.74 -2.46
N LEU A 12 -8.47 -17.10 -3.71
CA LEU A 12 -7.22 -16.70 -4.35
C LEU A 12 -7.12 -15.16 -4.41
N MET A 13 -8.15 -14.47 -4.88
CA MET A 13 -8.18 -12.99 -4.95
C MET A 13 -8.10 -12.31 -3.59
N THR A 14 -8.64 -12.91 -2.53
CA THR A 14 -8.50 -12.38 -1.15
C THR A 14 -7.16 -12.73 -0.49
N SER A 15 -6.52 -13.82 -0.92
CA SER A 15 -5.21 -14.29 -0.43
C SER A 15 -4.04 -13.63 -1.15
N LEU A 16 -4.26 -13.10 -2.36
CA LEU A 16 -3.35 -12.11 -2.91
C LEU A 16 -3.29 -11.01 -1.87
N PRO A 17 -2.11 -10.71 -1.30
CA PRO A 17 -1.99 -9.64 -0.34
C PRO A 17 -2.43 -8.40 -1.10
N SER A 18 -3.66 -7.97 -0.85
CA SER A 18 -4.21 -6.71 -1.30
C SER A 18 -3.35 -5.66 -0.62
N GLY A 19 -2.22 -5.35 -1.26
CA GLY A 19 -1.22 -4.42 -0.78
C GLY A 19 -1.01 -4.49 0.72
N ASN A 20 -0.79 -5.69 1.29
CA ASN A 20 -0.31 -5.74 2.67
C ASN A 20 1.13 -5.22 2.63
N CYS A 21 1.26 -3.89 2.70
CA CYS A 21 2.51 -3.17 2.68
C CYS A 21 3.31 -3.39 3.98
N THR A 22 2.98 -4.43 4.76
CA THR A 22 3.60 -4.84 6.02
C THR A 22 4.94 -5.53 5.81
N PHE A 23 5.18 -6.14 4.65
CA PHE A 23 6.45 -6.79 4.36
C PHE A 23 7.43 -5.85 3.68
N GLY A 24 8.19 -5.10 4.49
CA GLY A 24 9.63 -4.79 4.35
C GLY A 24 10.24 -4.26 3.03
N ASN A 25 9.52 -4.20 1.92
CA ASN A 25 10.04 -3.68 0.67
C ASN A 25 10.00 -2.15 0.74
N ARG A 26 11.18 -1.53 0.61
CA ARG A 26 11.25 -0.14 0.16
C ARG A 26 10.54 -0.14 -1.18
N GLY A 27 9.41 0.57 -1.27
CA GLY A 27 8.60 0.62 -2.48
C GLY A 27 9.40 1.12 -3.69
N VAL A 28 8.73 1.39 -4.81
CA VAL A 28 9.46 1.84 -6.01
C VAL A 28 10.07 3.21 -5.74
N ASP A 29 11.39 3.33 -5.90
CA ASP A 29 12.12 4.58 -5.68
C ASP A 29 11.92 5.48 -6.90
N LEU A 30 11.12 6.52 -6.73
CA LEU A 30 10.84 7.52 -7.76
C LEU A 30 11.43 8.85 -7.31
N ARG A 31 12.38 9.39 -8.08
CA ARG A 31 13.14 10.61 -7.73
C ARG A 31 12.25 11.77 -7.23
N THR A 32 11.10 11.99 -7.87
CA THR A 32 10.17 13.07 -7.50
C THR A 32 9.48 12.82 -6.16
N CYS A 33 9.10 11.57 -5.86
CA CYS A 33 8.51 11.17 -4.59
C CYS A 33 9.57 11.12 -3.47
N ASN A 34 10.78 10.67 -3.78
CA ASN A 34 11.87 10.61 -2.82
C ASN A 34 12.40 12.01 -2.45
N ALA A 35 12.41 12.96 -3.39
CA ALA A 35 12.77 14.36 -3.14
C ALA A 35 11.90 15.04 -2.06
N ILE A 36 10.73 14.48 -1.78
CA ILE A 36 9.80 14.96 -0.76
C ILE A 36 9.74 14.04 0.46
N GLU A 37 10.75 13.18 0.67
CA GLU A 37 10.80 12.15 1.72
C GLU A 37 9.61 11.15 1.64
N GLY A 38 9.04 11.01 0.44
CA GLY A 38 7.95 10.08 0.15
C GLY A 38 8.45 8.78 -0.46
N VAL A 39 7.61 7.76 -0.42
CA VAL A 39 7.85 6.44 -1.02
C VAL A 39 6.61 5.96 -1.77
N CYS A 40 6.81 5.28 -2.89
CA CYS A 40 5.70 4.79 -3.71
C CYS A 40 5.19 3.42 -3.21
N PHE A 41 3.90 3.33 -2.91
CA PHE A 41 3.22 2.09 -2.50
C PHE A 41 1.88 1.90 -3.21
N PHE A 42 1.35 0.67 -3.23
CA PHE A 42 -0.02 0.39 -3.67
C PHE A 42 -1.03 0.82 -2.59
N GLY A 43 -1.27 2.13 -2.51
CA GLY A 43 -2.05 2.77 -1.45
C GLY A 43 -1.18 3.19 -0.24
N CYS A 44 -1.61 4.23 0.47
CA CYS A 44 -0.90 4.72 1.65
C CYS A 44 -1.33 3.98 2.91
N LYS A 45 -0.35 3.63 3.75
CA LYS A 45 -0.60 3.00 5.04
C LYS A 45 -1.24 4.00 6.01
N PRO A 46 -1.96 3.54 7.05
CA PRO A 46 -2.39 4.42 8.14
C PRO A 46 -1.20 5.21 8.72
N GLY A 47 -1.38 6.52 8.93
CA GLY A 47 -0.28 7.42 9.35
C GLY A 47 0.64 7.88 8.22
N TRP A 48 0.29 7.58 6.96
CA TRP A 48 0.94 8.13 5.79
C TRP A 48 -0.07 8.94 4.97
N THR A 49 0.35 10.11 4.52
CA THR A 49 -0.43 11.04 3.72
C THR A 49 -0.16 10.79 2.24
N TRP A 50 -1.24 10.68 1.46
CA TRP A 50 -1.18 10.59 0.01
C TRP A 50 -0.83 11.95 -0.60
N ILE A 51 0.12 11.97 -1.54
CA ILE A 51 0.58 13.21 -2.18
C ILE A 51 0.24 13.23 -3.67
N ALA A 52 0.62 12.18 -4.39
CA ALA A 52 0.48 12.10 -5.84
C ALA A 52 0.51 10.64 -6.31
N PHE A 53 0.21 10.41 -7.58
CA PHE A 53 0.50 9.13 -8.22
C PHE A 53 1.99 9.02 -8.58
N CYS A 54 2.53 7.82 -8.46
CA CYS A 54 3.79 7.44 -9.10
C CYS A 54 3.49 7.00 -10.56
N ASN A 55 4.51 6.64 -11.36
CA ASN A 55 4.37 6.32 -12.80
C ASN A 55 3.30 5.26 -13.22
N ASN A 56 2.57 4.62 -12.29
CA ASN A 56 1.52 3.61 -12.51
C ASN A 56 0.42 3.75 -11.43
N LEU A 57 -0.34 2.69 -11.12
CA LEU A 57 -1.36 2.67 -10.03
C LEU A 57 -0.80 2.84 -8.60
N MET A 58 0.49 3.13 -8.44
CA MET A 58 1.09 3.36 -7.11
C MET A 58 0.88 4.81 -6.66
N SER A 59 0.77 4.98 -5.35
CA SER A 59 0.63 6.26 -4.65
C SER A 59 1.95 6.64 -3.99
N CYS A 60 2.38 7.88 -4.17
CA CYS A 60 3.44 8.50 -3.39
C CYS A 60 2.89 8.87 -2.02
N CYS A 61 3.45 8.25 -0.99
CA CYS A 61 3.02 8.40 0.39
C CYS A 61 4.14 8.99 1.23
N ARG A 62 3.85 9.98 2.06
CA ARG A 62 4.78 10.55 3.04
C ARG A 62 4.30 10.26 4.45
N ARG A 63 5.21 9.95 5.36
CA ARG A 63 4.85 9.73 6.77
C ARG A 63 4.30 11.03 7.37
N GLU A 64 3.12 10.95 7.96
CA GLU A 64 2.50 12.06 8.67
C GLU A 64 3.23 12.27 10.00
N LYS A 65 3.56 13.53 10.34
CA LYS A 65 4.29 13.87 11.57
C LYS A 65 3.37 14.49 12.62
N THR A 66 2.21 15.03 12.22
CA THR A 66 1.35 15.83 13.10
C THR A 66 0.11 15.09 13.57
N LEU A 67 -0.55 14.34 12.70
CA LEU A 67 -1.80 13.65 12.99
C LEU A 67 -1.68 12.15 12.69
N ILE A 68 -1.02 11.42 13.59
CA ILE A 68 -0.81 9.97 13.45
C ILE A 68 -2.05 9.25 14.01
N PRO A 69 -2.84 8.54 13.19
CA PRO A 69 -3.97 7.77 13.66
C PRO A 69 -3.48 6.58 14.52
N PRO A 70 -4.22 6.15 15.55
CA PRO A 70 -3.78 5.06 16.44
C PRO A 70 -3.48 3.76 15.70
N GLN A 71 -4.13 3.52 14.56
CA GLN A 71 -3.93 2.38 13.67
C GLN A 71 -2.54 2.34 13.02
N ALA A 72 -1.81 3.46 13.00
CA ALA A 72 -0.45 3.51 12.45
C ALA A 72 0.58 2.77 13.32
N ASN A 73 0.27 2.59 14.60
CA ASN A 73 1.12 1.87 15.56
C ASN A 73 0.74 0.39 15.70
N VAL A 74 -0.31 -0.07 15.03
CA VAL A 74 -0.78 -1.46 15.06
C VAL A 74 -0.25 -2.18 13.83
N ILE A 75 1.07 -2.37 13.76
CA ILE A 75 1.73 -3.22 12.77
C ILE A 75 2.87 -3.97 13.45
#